data_AF-A0A2S9YED2-F1
#
_entry.id   AF-A0A2S9YED2-F1
#
_cell.length_a   1.000
_cell.length_b   1.000
_cell.length_c   1.000
_cell.angle_alpha   90.00
_cell.angle_beta   90.00
_cell.angle_gamma   90.00
#
_symmetry.space_group_name_H-M   'P 1'
#
loop_
_entity.id
_entity.type
_entity.pdbx_description
1 polymer ?
#
loop_
_entity_poly.entity_id
_entity_poly.type
_entity_poly.pdbx_seq_one_letter_code
_entity_poly.pdbx_strand_id
1 'polypeptide(L)'
;MSDVSSQIYQAVREVITRRSYDRAVAATALAERLLHNEGAIVRQEDEIFVGERPMSKDRELLSRMAQSTGLGFALYAGNRRIAVAAVLDAGTPPELGEFAHGDLVDRVLRRREIFKGSVEYREREYLAVCRPLHASGGQDFAPVGMIEAFQDKEAYFDLLAAAARSGVEDQVADVEERADSMESIIHFIDDVARRLQLLALNGNIIAAQAGEHGRAFRVVCRELGSLADQAKNTGQEVRKLIQTMGLERSEQDLMNPFEALEEAVGPDAGSTPSPSP
;
A
#
# COMPACT_ATOMS: atom_id res chain seq x y z
N MET A 1 26.73 19.53 -22.70
CA MET A 1 26.74 18.91 -21.36
C MET A 1 25.39 19.07 -20.64
N SER A 2 24.67 20.20 -20.75
CA SER A 2 23.34 20.38 -20.13
C SER A 2 22.25 19.41 -20.60
N ASP A 3 22.28 18.99 -21.87
CA ASP A 3 21.24 18.15 -22.47
C ASP A 3 21.31 16.68 -21.99
N VAL A 4 22.52 16.16 -21.80
CA VAL A 4 22.76 14.77 -21.35
C VAL A 4 22.41 14.60 -19.87
N SER A 5 22.82 15.53 -19.01
CA SER A 5 22.42 15.52 -17.59
C SER A 5 20.91 15.68 -17.42
N SER A 6 20.25 16.47 -18.28
CA SER A 6 18.79 16.59 -18.30
C SER A 6 18.11 15.29 -18.73
N GLN A 7 18.63 14.60 -19.76
CA GLN A 7 18.10 13.32 -20.21
C GLN A 7 18.23 12.21 -19.16
N ILE A 8 19.38 12.12 -18.49
CA ILE A 8 19.63 11.15 -17.40
C ILE A 8 18.69 11.44 -16.23
N TYR A 9 18.56 12.71 -15.83
CA TYR A 9 17.67 13.11 -14.74
C TYR A 9 16.20 12.76 -15.02
N GLN A 10 15.73 12.97 -16.26
CA GLN A 10 14.39 12.57 -16.67
C GLN A 10 14.19 11.04 -16.65
N ALA A 11 15.16 10.29 -17.18
CA ALA A 11 15.10 8.82 -17.18
C ALA A 11 15.06 8.24 -15.75
N VAL A 12 15.86 8.77 -14.84
CA VAL A 12 15.86 8.37 -13.42
C VAL A 12 14.51 8.68 -12.76
N ARG A 13 13.94 9.87 -13.02
CA ARG A 13 12.60 10.23 -12.52
C ARG A 13 11.51 9.31 -13.06
N GLU A 14 11.56 8.92 -14.32
CA GLU A 14 10.60 7.97 -14.90
C GLU A 14 10.68 6.60 -14.24
N VAL A 15 11.88 6.07 -14.03
CA VAL A 15 12.09 4.77 -13.36
C VAL A 15 11.58 4.80 -11.92
N ILE A 16 11.93 5.84 -11.16
CA ILE A 16 11.47 6.02 -9.78
C ILE A 16 9.94 6.15 -9.72
N THR A 17 9.35 6.95 -10.62
CA THR A 17 7.90 7.13 -10.71
C THR A 17 7.21 5.80 -10.98
N ARG A 18 7.72 5.03 -11.95
CA ARG A 18 7.19 3.70 -12.28
C ARG A 18 7.27 2.74 -11.10
N ARG A 19 8.41 2.67 -10.42
CA ARG A 19 8.57 1.84 -9.21
C ARG A 19 7.62 2.26 -8.09
N SER A 20 7.42 3.57 -7.91
CA SER A 20 6.45 4.09 -6.93
C SER A 20 5.03 3.62 -7.26
N TYR A 21 4.62 3.66 -8.53
CA TYR A 21 3.33 3.13 -8.95
C TYR A 21 3.21 1.63 -8.73
N ASP A 22 4.22 0.82 -9.07
CA ASP A 22 4.17 -0.63 -8.90
C ASP A 22 4.04 -1.00 -7.41
N ARG A 23 4.79 -0.33 -6.53
CA ARG A 23 4.65 -0.45 -5.07
C ARG A 23 3.26 -0.04 -4.59
N ALA A 24 2.74 1.10 -5.04
CA ALA A 24 1.40 1.58 -4.66
C ALA A 24 0.27 0.66 -5.16
N VAL A 25 0.43 0.04 -6.33
CA VAL A 25 -0.49 -1.00 -6.81
C VAL A 25 -0.47 -2.20 -5.88
N ALA A 26 0.70 -2.70 -5.53
CA ALA A 26 0.79 -3.88 -4.69
C ALA A 26 0.30 -3.58 -3.25
N ALA A 27 0.61 -2.41 -2.72
CA ALA A 27 0.20 -1.98 -1.39
C ALA A 27 -1.31 -1.75 -1.27
N THR A 28 -1.95 -1.15 -2.27
CA THR A 28 -3.42 -1.03 -2.28
C THR A 28 -4.10 -2.40 -2.39
N ALA A 29 -3.46 -3.41 -3.01
CA ALA A 29 -3.99 -4.77 -3.09
C ALA A 29 -3.92 -5.49 -1.76
N LEU A 30 -2.82 -5.27 -1.06
CA LEU A 30 -2.68 -5.73 0.30
C LEU A 30 -3.74 -5.09 1.21
N ALA A 31 -3.94 -3.78 1.14
CA ALA A 31 -4.96 -3.09 1.94
C ALA A 31 -6.38 -3.64 1.69
N GLU A 32 -6.77 -3.81 0.42
CA GLU A 32 -8.08 -4.40 0.06
C GLU A 32 -8.26 -5.80 0.65
N ARG A 33 -7.25 -6.65 0.52
CA ARG A 33 -7.27 -8.02 1.05
C ARG A 33 -7.35 -8.06 2.57
N LEU A 34 -6.60 -7.19 3.24
CA LEU A 34 -6.61 -7.08 4.69
C LEU A 34 -7.98 -6.65 5.20
N LEU A 35 -8.62 -5.68 4.54
CA LEU A 35 -9.98 -5.26 4.88
C LEU A 35 -10.99 -6.42 4.74
N HIS A 36 -10.91 -7.19 3.65
CA HIS A 36 -11.78 -8.36 3.48
C HIS A 36 -11.51 -9.48 4.51
N ASN A 37 -10.25 -9.63 4.94
CA ASN A 37 -9.89 -10.62 5.96
C ASN A 37 -10.34 -10.19 7.37
N GLU A 38 -10.39 -8.89 7.63
CA GLU A 38 -10.84 -8.33 8.90
C GLU A 38 -12.36 -8.43 9.13
N GLY A 39 -13.16 -8.56 8.05
CA GLY A 39 -14.59 -8.75 8.15
C GLY A 39 -15.36 -8.47 6.86
N ALA A 40 -16.68 -8.64 6.91
CA ALA A 40 -17.54 -8.33 5.79
C ALA A 40 -17.54 -6.82 5.49
N ILE A 41 -17.20 -6.44 4.26
CA ILE A 41 -17.23 -5.04 3.82
C ILE A 41 -18.64 -4.70 3.36
N VAL A 42 -19.23 -3.69 3.98
CA VAL A 42 -20.56 -3.17 3.61
C VAL A 42 -20.52 -1.65 3.61
N ARG A 43 -21.15 -1.02 2.61
CA ARG A 43 -21.40 0.42 2.64
C ARG A 43 -22.81 0.71 3.12
N GLN A 44 -22.92 1.64 4.05
CA GLN A 44 -24.18 2.21 4.49
C GLN A 44 -24.08 3.73 4.34
N GLU A 45 -24.89 4.32 3.47
CA GLU A 45 -24.87 5.75 3.14
C GLU A 45 -23.46 6.27 2.76
N ASP A 46 -22.85 7.10 3.60
CA ASP A 46 -21.54 7.74 3.39
C ASP A 46 -20.41 7.05 4.18
N GLU A 47 -20.63 5.84 4.69
CA GLU A 47 -19.67 5.11 5.52
C GLU A 47 -19.38 3.71 4.99
N ILE A 48 -18.16 3.23 5.23
CA ILE A 48 -17.77 1.83 5.00
C ILE A 48 -17.60 1.14 6.35
N PHE A 49 -18.23 -0.01 6.49
CA PHE A 49 -18.09 -0.90 7.62
C PHE A 49 -17.30 -2.13 7.22
N VAL A 50 -16.41 -2.56 8.11
CA VAL A 50 -15.75 -3.88 8.05
C VAL A 50 -16.16 -4.64 9.29
N GLY A 51 -17.06 -5.62 9.12
CA GLY A 51 -17.81 -6.20 10.24
C GLY A 51 -18.69 -5.12 10.88
N GLU A 52 -18.49 -4.87 12.18
CA GLU A 52 -19.22 -3.82 12.93
C GLU A 52 -18.46 -2.50 13.03
N ARG A 53 -17.23 -2.43 12.48
CA ARG A 53 -16.34 -1.29 12.66
C ARG A 53 -16.50 -0.26 11.54
N PRO A 54 -16.79 1.02 11.86
CA PRO A 54 -16.80 2.10 10.87
C PRO A 54 -15.37 2.52 10.52
N MET A 55 -15.03 2.47 9.24
CA MET A 55 -13.67 2.75 8.78
C MET A 55 -13.28 4.22 8.86
N SER A 56 -14.23 5.16 8.95
CA SER A 56 -13.90 6.55 9.26
C SER A 56 -13.26 6.75 10.64
N LYS A 57 -13.50 5.83 11.59
CA LYS A 57 -12.98 5.89 12.97
C LYS A 57 -11.84 4.92 13.23
N ASP A 58 -11.76 3.83 12.47
CA ASP A 58 -10.72 2.83 12.59
C ASP A 58 -9.66 3.00 11.48
N ARG A 59 -8.57 3.69 11.83
CA ARG A 59 -7.46 4.01 10.92
C ARG A 59 -6.22 3.17 11.19
N GLU A 60 -6.32 2.16 12.07
CA GLU A 60 -5.14 1.43 12.53
C GLU A 60 -4.47 0.66 11.38
N LEU A 61 -5.27 -0.04 10.57
CA LEU A 61 -4.79 -0.74 9.38
C LEU A 61 -4.10 0.21 8.39
N LEU A 62 -4.76 1.31 8.04
CA LEU A 62 -4.22 2.33 7.12
C LEU A 62 -2.92 2.94 7.66
N SER A 63 -2.84 3.16 8.97
CA SER A 63 -1.65 3.72 9.62
C SER A 63 -0.48 2.75 9.59
N ARG A 64 -0.73 1.47 9.89
CA ARG A 64 0.30 0.41 9.79
C ARG A 64 0.77 0.23 8.35
N MET A 65 -0.15 0.24 7.39
CA MET A 65 0.17 0.21 5.96
C MET A 65 1.02 1.41 5.54
N ALA A 66 0.68 2.61 6.01
CA ALA A 66 1.45 3.81 5.71
C ALA A 66 2.88 3.73 6.26
N GLN A 67 3.02 3.24 7.49
CA GLN A 67 4.32 3.03 8.13
C GLN A 67 5.16 1.97 7.42
N SER A 68 4.57 0.83 7.05
CA SER A 68 5.32 -0.28 6.43
C SER A 68 5.65 -0.06 4.96
N THR A 69 4.85 0.73 4.23
CA THR A 69 5.08 0.98 2.80
C THR A 69 5.79 2.29 2.52
N GLY A 70 5.75 3.23 3.47
CA GLY A 70 6.12 4.63 3.28
C GLY A 70 5.16 5.45 2.42
N LEU A 71 4.00 4.89 2.03
CA LEU A 71 2.99 5.57 1.23
C LEU A 71 1.89 6.14 2.11
N GLY A 72 1.23 7.18 1.65
CA GLY A 72 -0.04 7.61 2.21
C GLY A 72 -1.18 6.73 1.68
N PHE A 73 -2.21 6.51 2.48
CA PHE A 73 -3.43 5.81 2.09
C PHE A 73 -4.65 6.66 2.36
N ALA A 74 -5.64 6.57 1.48
CA ALA A 74 -6.98 7.11 1.70
C ALA A 74 -8.04 6.08 1.36
N LEU A 75 -9.13 6.09 2.12
CA LEU A 75 -10.31 5.26 1.90
C LEU A 75 -11.49 6.16 1.57
N TYR A 76 -12.27 5.75 0.58
CA TYR A 76 -13.43 6.48 0.10
C TYR A 76 -14.69 5.62 0.23
N ALA A 77 -15.77 6.19 0.75
CA ALA A 77 -17.13 5.65 0.63
C ALA A 77 -17.79 6.27 -0.61
N GLY A 78 -18.05 5.47 -1.64
CA GLY A 78 -18.30 5.99 -2.98
C GLY A 78 -17.13 6.87 -3.41
N ASN A 79 -17.39 8.16 -3.66
CA ASN A 79 -16.37 9.16 -4.01
C ASN A 79 -16.00 10.10 -2.86
N ARG A 80 -16.47 9.90 -1.63
CA ARG A 80 -16.18 10.77 -0.49
C ARG A 80 -15.10 10.17 0.39
N ARG A 81 -14.05 10.94 0.71
CA ARG A 81 -12.92 10.47 1.52
C ARG A 81 -13.34 10.34 2.99
N ILE A 82 -13.29 9.13 3.54
CA ILE A 82 -13.75 8.83 4.90
C ILE A 82 -12.61 8.53 5.87
N ALA A 83 -11.44 8.13 5.38
CA ALA A 83 -10.25 7.90 6.19
C ALA A 83 -8.98 8.18 5.39
N VAL A 84 -7.92 8.58 6.08
CA VAL A 84 -6.60 8.82 5.50
C VAL A 84 -5.54 8.27 6.46
N ALA A 85 -4.34 7.96 6.02
CA ALA A 85 -3.18 7.79 6.90
C ALA A 85 -1.95 8.10 6.07
N ALA A 86 -1.00 8.84 6.62
CA ALA A 86 0.22 9.17 5.91
C ALA A 86 1.37 9.26 6.91
N VAL A 87 2.55 8.85 6.47
CA VAL A 87 3.82 9.17 7.14
C VAL A 87 4.35 10.49 6.58
N LEU A 88 5.33 11.09 7.26
CA LEU A 88 5.96 12.34 6.82
C LEU A 88 6.49 12.26 5.39
N ASP A 89 7.12 11.13 5.03
CA ASP A 89 7.68 10.87 3.70
C ASP A 89 6.63 10.84 2.60
N ALA A 90 5.37 10.53 2.92
CA ALA A 90 4.27 10.53 1.96
C ALA A 90 3.74 11.93 1.65
N GLY A 91 4.24 12.94 2.36
CA GLY A 91 3.81 14.32 2.29
C GLY A 91 2.53 14.59 3.07
N THR A 92 1.97 15.77 2.84
CA THR A 92 0.76 16.18 3.54
C THR A 92 -0.44 15.36 3.04
N PRO A 93 -1.21 14.71 3.91
CA PRO A 93 -2.35 13.92 3.47
C PRO A 93 -3.46 14.80 2.84
N PRO A 94 -4.18 14.29 1.83
CA PRO A 94 -5.39 14.94 1.31
C PRO A 94 -6.46 15.11 2.40
N GLU A 95 -7.33 16.12 2.30
CA GLU A 95 -8.27 16.42 3.38
C GLU A 95 -9.39 15.39 3.54
N LEU A 96 -9.69 15.07 4.79
CA LEU A 96 -10.80 14.20 5.13
C LEU A 96 -12.14 14.85 4.73
N GLY A 97 -13.04 14.07 4.17
CA GLY A 97 -14.39 14.50 3.81
C GLY A 97 -14.54 15.13 2.42
N GLU A 98 -13.44 15.46 1.74
CA GLU A 98 -13.46 15.93 0.35
C GLU A 98 -13.87 14.82 -0.64
N PHE A 99 -14.34 15.24 -1.80
CA PHE A 99 -14.68 14.34 -2.90
C PHE A 99 -13.45 14.04 -3.77
N ALA A 100 -13.38 12.81 -4.27
CA ALA A 100 -12.36 12.37 -5.21
C ALA A 100 -12.42 13.17 -6.51
N HIS A 101 -11.26 13.36 -7.14
CA HIS A 101 -11.14 13.98 -8.46
C HIS A 101 -12.02 13.26 -9.49
N GLY A 102 -12.57 13.99 -10.47
CA GLY A 102 -13.52 13.45 -11.45
C GLY A 102 -12.96 12.24 -12.21
N ASP A 103 -11.67 12.25 -12.52
CA ASP A 103 -10.98 11.14 -13.19
C ASP A 103 -10.91 9.86 -12.34
N LEU A 104 -10.71 10.00 -11.03
CA LEU A 104 -10.76 8.85 -10.11
C LEU A 104 -12.17 8.27 -10.09
N VAL A 105 -13.19 9.13 -10.03
CA VAL A 105 -14.60 8.69 -10.05
C VAL A 105 -14.93 7.96 -11.35
N ASP A 106 -14.53 8.51 -12.50
CA ASP A 106 -14.82 7.87 -13.79
C ASP A 106 -14.09 6.54 -13.96
N ARG A 107 -12.77 6.52 -13.74
CA ARG A 107 -11.98 5.31 -14.00
C ARG A 107 -12.19 4.24 -12.94
N VAL A 108 -12.21 4.62 -11.66
CA VAL A 108 -12.23 3.65 -10.56
C VAL A 108 -13.64 3.21 -10.20
N LEU A 109 -14.59 4.14 -10.03
CA LEU A 109 -15.95 3.78 -9.62
C LEU A 109 -16.84 3.37 -10.80
N ARG A 110 -16.76 4.09 -11.93
CA ARG A 110 -17.63 3.79 -13.10
C ARG A 110 -17.08 2.69 -13.98
N ARG A 111 -15.80 2.75 -14.37
CA ARG A 111 -15.16 1.76 -15.25
C ARG A 111 -14.56 0.56 -14.51
N ARG A 112 -14.44 0.63 -13.17
CA ARG A 112 -13.86 -0.43 -12.32
C ARG A 112 -12.39 -0.72 -12.64
N GLU A 113 -11.67 0.29 -13.10
CA GLU A 113 -10.25 0.21 -13.43
C GLU A 113 -9.36 0.65 -12.28
N ILE A 114 -8.14 0.11 -12.21
CA ILE A 114 -7.11 0.68 -11.35
C ILE A 114 -6.58 1.96 -12.02
N PHE A 115 -6.73 3.09 -11.35
CA PHE A 115 -6.10 4.33 -11.74
C PHE A 115 -4.62 4.31 -11.33
N LYS A 116 -3.73 4.73 -12.24
CA LYS A 116 -2.33 5.05 -11.95
C LYS A 116 -2.02 6.37 -12.64
N GLY A 117 -1.59 7.37 -11.90
CA GLY A 117 -1.31 8.68 -12.46
C GLY A 117 -1.01 9.72 -11.40
N SER A 118 -0.95 10.97 -11.81
CA SER A 118 -0.83 12.09 -10.91
C SER A 118 -2.21 12.65 -10.57
N VAL A 119 -2.41 13.04 -9.31
CA VAL A 119 -3.59 13.79 -8.86
C VAL A 119 -3.11 15.03 -8.12
N GLU A 120 -3.75 16.17 -8.38
CA GLU A 120 -3.42 17.41 -7.70
C GLU A 120 -4.32 17.61 -6.48
N TYR A 121 -3.71 17.82 -5.32
CA TYR A 121 -4.40 18.23 -4.11
C TYR A 121 -3.75 19.52 -3.59
N ARG A 122 -4.53 20.60 -3.53
CA ARG A 122 -4.07 21.92 -3.02
C ARG A 122 -2.74 22.38 -3.62
N GLU A 123 -2.68 22.42 -4.95
CA GLU A 123 -1.50 22.88 -5.71
C GLU A 123 -0.26 21.98 -5.56
N ARG A 124 -0.42 20.78 -4.99
CA ARG A 124 0.63 19.76 -4.92
C ARG A 124 0.25 18.55 -5.75
N GLU A 125 1.24 18.04 -6.47
CA GLU A 125 1.08 16.86 -7.31
C GLU A 125 1.43 15.60 -6.52
N TYR A 126 0.51 14.64 -6.49
CA TYR A 126 0.70 13.35 -5.84
C TYR A 126 0.72 12.25 -6.89
N LEU A 127 1.70 11.35 -6.80
CA LEU A 127 1.64 10.07 -7.47
C LEU A 127 0.58 9.23 -6.76
N ALA A 128 -0.51 8.90 -7.44
CA ALA A 128 -1.63 8.18 -6.88
C ALA A 128 -1.93 6.89 -7.63
N VAL A 129 -2.20 5.83 -6.87
CA VAL A 129 -2.83 4.61 -7.35
C VAL A 129 -4.13 4.43 -6.62
N CYS A 130 -5.21 4.28 -7.35
CA CYS A 130 -6.54 4.13 -6.78
C CYS A 130 -7.24 2.92 -7.37
N ARG A 131 -7.84 2.10 -6.51
CA ARG A 131 -8.54 0.87 -6.89
C ARG A 131 -9.98 0.86 -6.41
N PRO A 132 -10.88 0.16 -7.11
CA PRO A 132 -12.23 -0.05 -6.62
C PRO A 132 -12.20 -0.95 -5.38
N LEU A 133 -13.03 -0.61 -4.39
CA LEU A 133 -13.29 -1.46 -3.23
C LEU A 133 -14.68 -2.06 -3.38
N HIS A 134 -14.80 -3.39 -3.23
CA HIS A 134 -16.04 -4.13 -3.40
C HIS A 134 -16.60 -4.60 -2.04
N ALA A 135 -17.90 -4.80 -1.96
CA ALA A 135 -18.54 -5.41 -0.80
C ALA A 135 -18.17 -6.90 -0.68
N SER A 136 -18.26 -7.45 0.54
CA SER A 136 -18.16 -8.89 0.77
C SER A 136 -19.43 -9.60 0.27
N GLY A 137 -19.48 -9.86 -1.04
CA GLY A 137 -20.62 -10.47 -1.73
C GLY A 137 -20.42 -10.74 -3.22
N GLY A 138 -19.29 -10.29 -3.80
CA GLY A 138 -18.88 -10.57 -5.17
C GLY A 138 -18.44 -9.33 -5.95
N GLN A 139 -17.53 -9.51 -6.92
CA GLN A 139 -16.98 -8.42 -7.76
C GLN A 139 -17.98 -7.92 -8.84
N ASP A 140 -19.13 -8.59 -8.98
CA ASP A 140 -20.14 -8.24 -9.99
C ASP A 140 -20.89 -6.95 -9.65
N PHE A 141 -20.98 -6.60 -8.35
CA PHE A 141 -21.65 -5.39 -7.88
C PHE A 141 -20.81 -4.12 -8.10
N ALA A 142 -21.47 -2.97 -8.10
CA ALA A 142 -20.79 -1.69 -8.18
C ALA A 142 -19.83 -1.53 -6.98
N PRO A 143 -18.64 -0.93 -7.18
CA PRO A 143 -17.73 -0.65 -6.07
C PRO A 143 -18.43 0.15 -4.97
N VAL A 144 -18.25 -0.28 -3.73
CA VAL A 144 -18.74 0.46 -2.55
C VAL A 144 -17.90 1.69 -2.29
N GLY A 145 -16.70 1.76 -2.84
CA GLY A 145 -15.75 2.82 -2.58
C GLY A 145 -14.46 2.63 -3.33
N MET A 146 -13.40 3.26 -2.82
CA MET A 146 -12.06 3.16 -3.39
C MET A 146 -11.00 3.15 -2.29
N ILE A 147 -9.87 2.52 -2.59
CA ILE A 147 -8.64 2.65 -1.80
C ILE A 147 -7.61 3.35 -2.67
N GLU A 148 -7.06 4.44 -2.16
CA GLU A 148 -5.98 5.18 -2.77
C GLU A 148 -4.71 4.98 -1.96
N ALA A 149 -3.59 4.75 -2.64
CA ALA A 149 -2.26 5.03 -2.11
C ALA A 149 -1.69 6.23 -2.85
N PHE A 150 -1.11 7.17 -2.11
CA PHE A 150 -0.57 8.41 -2.65
C PHE A 150 0.82 8.70 -2.09
N GLN A 151 1.61 9.42 -2.87
CA GLN A 151 2.93 9.92 -2.50
C GLN A 151 3.08 11.32 -3.05
N ASP A 152 3.40 12.30 -2.20
CA ASP A 152 3.76 13.65 -2.64
C ASP A 152 4.98 13.57 -3.59
N LYS A 153 4.79 14.03 -4.83
CA LYS A 153 5.74 13.83 -5.91
C LYS A 153 7.01 14.64 -5.67
N GLU A 154 6.89 15.90 -5.22
CA GLU A 154 8.03 16.78 -4.98
C GLU A 154 8.81 16.31 -3.76
N ALA A 155 8.12 16.09 -2.63
CA ALA A 155 8.75 15.63 -1.40
C ALA A 155 9.51 14.30 -1.60
N TYR A 156 8.94 13.38 -2.40
CA TYR A 156 9.59 12.11 -2.71
C TYR A 156 10.90 12.29 -3.50
N PHE A 157 10.91 13.17 -4.51
CA PHE A 157 12.12 13.43 -5.29
C PHE A 157 13.16 14.23 -4.51
N ASP A 158 12.74 15.16 -3.66
CA ASP A 158 13.65 15.93 -2.81
C ASP A 158 14.34 15.04 -1.78
N LEU A 159 13.61 14.10 -1.18
CA LEU A 159 14.17 13.10 -0.28
C LEU A 159 15.20 12.21 -0.98
N LEU A 160 14.88 11.72 -2.18
CA LEU A 160 15.83 10.91 -2.98
C LEU A 160 17.05 11.72 -3.41
N ALA A 161 16.88 12.98 -3.78
CA ALA A 161 17.98 13.86 -4.15
C ALA A 161 18.86 14.24 -2.94
N ALA A 162 18.27 14.36 -1.75
CA ALA A 162 19.01 14.55 -0.51
C ALA A 162 19.83 13.29 -0.17
N ALA A 163 19.22 12.11 -0.28
CA ALA A 163 19.89 10.83 -0.06
C ALA A 163 21.05 10.60 -1.03
N ALA A 164 20.87 10.96 -2.31
CA ALA A 164 21.92 10.93 -3.34
C ALA A 164 23.17 11.70 -2.93
N ARG A 165 22.98 12.90 -2.35
CA ARG A 165 24.06 13.81 -1.97
C ARG A 165 24.80 13.34 -0.72
N SER A 166 24.18 12.50 0.11
CA SER A 166 24.79 11.95 1.32
C SER A 166 25.54 10.63 1.12
N GLY A 167 25.47 10.01 -0.07
CA GLY A 167 26.26 8.80 -0.40
C GLY A 167 25.96 7.59 0.48
N VAL A 168 24.69 7.36 0.85
CA VAL A 168 24.36 6.41 1.92
C VAL A 168 23.82 5.10 1.37
N GLU A 169 24.59 4.03 1.62
CA GLU A 169 24.22 2.62 1.52
C GLU A 169 22.97 2.26 2.40
N ASP A 170 22.56 3.14 3.32
CA ASP A 170 21.45 2.97 4.28
C ASP A 170 20.05 2.89 3.64
N GLN A 171 19.85 3.28 2.37
CA GLN A 171 18.51 3.17 1.76
C GLN A 171 18.14 1.76 1.29
N VAL A 172 19.12 0.89 1.06
CA VAL A 172 18.85 -0.55 0.92
C VAL A 172 18.31 -1.07 2.26
N ALA A 173 18.88 -0.63 3.38
CA ALA A 173 18.42 -1.00 4.71
C ALA A 173 17.00 -0.48 5.02
N ASP A 174 16.61 0.74 4.62
CA ASP A 174 15.24 1.26 4.84
C ASP A 174 14.19 0.54 3.96
N VAL A 175 14.55 0.13 2.74
CA VAL A 175 13.67 -0.70 1.89
C VAL A 175 13.55 -2.12 2.43
N GLU A 176 14.64 -2.70 2.95
CA GLU A 176 14.65 -3.98 3.65
C GLU A 176 13.85 -3.92 4.97
N GLU A 177 13.97 -2.84 5.76
CA GLU A 177 13.22 -2.64 7.00
C GLU A 177 11.70 -2.49 6.74
N ARG A 178 11.33 -1.83 5.63
CA ARG A 178 9.95 -1.75 5.15
C ARG A 178 9.44 -3.12 4.66
N ALA A 179 10.29 -3.92 4.03
CA ALA A 179 9.97 -5.31 3.65
C ALA A 179 9.73 -6.20 4.87
N ASP A 180 10.60 -6.12 5.87
CA ASP A 180 10.50 -6.85 7.15
C ASP A 180 9.22 -6.47 7.92
N SER A 181 8.84 -5.19 7.84
CA SER A 181 7.58 -4.71 8.41
C SER A 181 6.35 -5.29 7.69
N MET A 182 6.42 -5.50 6.36
CA MET A 182 5.36 -6.20 5.63
C MET A 182 5.34 -7.71 5.90
N GLU A 183 6.51 -8.35 6.05
CA GLU A 183 6.62 -9.74 6.50
C GLU A 183 5.97 -9.91 7.87
N SER A 184 6.13 -8.93 8.77
CA SER A 184 5.47 -8.89 10.09
C SER A 184 3.94 -8.85 9.98
N ILE A 185 3.39 -8.12 9.01
CA ILE A 185 1.94 -8.12 8.73
C ILE A 185 1.50 -9.48 8.19
N ILE A 186 2.27 -10.12 7.30
CA ILE A 186 1.98 -11.49 6.84
C ILE A 186 1.99 -12.49 8.01
N HIS A 187 2.96 -12.39 8.90
CA HIS A 187 3.03 -13.23 10.09
C HIS A 187 1.81 -13.06 10.98
N PHE A 188 1.33 -11.83 11.15
CA PHE A 188 0.09 -11.57 11.87
C PHE A 188 -1.14 -12.22 11.18
N ILE A 189 -1.22 -12.17 9.84
CA ILE A 189 -2.29 -12.86 9.08
C ILE A 189 -2.23 -14.37 9.30
N ASP A 190 -1.05 -14.97 9.20
CA ASP A 190 -0.87 -16.41 9.41
C ASP A 190 -1.24 -16.81 10.84
N ASP A 191 -0.87 -16.00 11.83
CA ASP A 191 -1.26 -16.22 13.22
C ASP A 191 -2.77 -16.14 13.45
N VAL A 192 -3.45 -15.17 12.84
CA VAL A 192 -4.91 -15.05 12.89
C VAL A 192 -5.58 -16.25 12.21
N ALA A 193 -5.12 -16.63 11.02
CA ALA A 193 -5.61 -17.81 10.30
C ALA A 193 -5.45 -19.08 11.14
N ARG A 194 -4.29 -19.26 11.80
CA ARG A 194 -4.01 -20.42 12.67
C ARG A 194 -4.94 -20.44 13.89
N ARG A 195 -5.21 -19.30 14.51
CA ARG A 195 -6.15 -19.18 15.64
C ARG A 195 -7.58 -19.49 15.22
N LEU A 196 -8.01 -19.00 14.06
CA LEU A 196 -9.34 -19.31 13.50
C LEU A 196 -9.47 -20.80 13.17
N GLN A 197 -8.43 -21.42 12.60
CA GLN A 197 -8.40 -22.87 12.32
C GLN A 197 -8.58 -23.69 13.61
N LEU A 198 -7.87 -23.31 14.68
CA LEU A 198 -7.99 -23.96 15.99
C LEU A 198 -9.36 -23.75 16.61
N LEU A 199 -9.93 -22.55 16.50
CA LEU A 199 -11.27 -22.25 17.01
C LEU A 199 -12.34 -23.06 16.26
N ALA A 200 -12.23 -23.14 14.93
CA ALA A 200 -13.10 -23.93 14.07
C ALA A 200 -12.99 -25.43 14.37
N LEU A 201 -11.79 -25.94 14.61
CA LEU A 201 -11.56 -27.34 14.99
C LEU A 201 -12.17 -27.65 16.35
N ASN A 202 -11.88 -26.85 17.37
CA ASN A 202 -12.42 -27.02 18.72
C ASN A 202 -13.96 -26.93 18.72
N GLY A 203 -14.50 -25.98 17.96
CA GLY A 203 -15.94 -25.83 17.80
C GLY A 203 -16.57 -27.06 17.13
N ASN A 204 -15.93 -27.64 16.10
CA ASN A 204 -16.41 -28.87 15.48
C ASN A 204 -16.41 -30.07 16.45
N ILE A 205 -15.41 -30.19 17.33
CA ILE A 205 -15.35 -31.24 18.36
C ILE A 205 -16.53 -31.10 19.33
N ILE A 206 -16.77 -29.89 19.85
CA ILE A 206 -17.88 -29.60 20.78
C ILE A 206 -19.22 -29.84 20.08
N ALA A 207 -19.35 -29.43 18.82
CA ALA A 207 -20.57 -29.62 18.04
C ALA A 207 -20.84 -31.10 17.75
N ALA A 208 -19.79 -31.91 17.56
CA ALA A 208 -19.92 -33.36 17.43
C ALA A 208 -20.33 -34.01 18.78
N GLN A 209 -19.77 -33.56 19.90
CA GLN A 209 -20.16 -34.02 21.25
C GLN A 209 -21.63 -33.70 21.58
N ALA A 210 -22.14 -32.56 21.10
CA ALA A 210 -23.54 -32.16 21.29
C ALA A 210 -24.54 -32.92 20.39
N GLY A 211 -24.07 -33.78 19.48
CA GLY A 211 -24.92 -34.60 18.61
C GLY A 211 -25.88 -33.76 17.77
N GLU A 212 -27.19 -34.03 17.88
CA GLU A 212 -28.24 -33.32 17.13
C GLU A 212 -28.30 -31.82 17.48
N HIS A 213 -28.00 -31.46 18.73
CA HIS A 213 -28.03 -30.06 19.19
C HIS A 213 -26.85 -29.24 18.65
N GLY A 214 -25.79 -29.89 18.18
CA GLY A 214 -24.61 -29.22 17.60
C GLY A 214 -24.70 -28.96 16.10
N ARG A 215 -25.78 -29.38 15.40
CA ARG A 215 -25.89 -29.28 13.94
C ARG A 215 -25.72 -27.85 13.41
N ALA A 216 -26.37 -26.86 14.04
CA ALA A 216 -26.25 -25.45 13.65
C ALA A 216 -24.85 -24.90 13.92
N PHE A 217 -24.25 -25.29 15.05
CA PHE A 217 -22.90 -24.85 15.43
C PHE A 217 -21.83 -25.44 14.49
N ARG A 218 -21.99 -26.68 14.00
CA ARG A 218 -21.12 -27.27 12.97
C ARG A 218 -21.06 -26.44 11.68
N VAL A 219 -22.17 -25.82 11.28
CA VAL A 219 -22.20 -24.96 10.09
C VAL A 219 -21.32 -23.73 10.32
N VAL A 220 -21.44 -23.09 11.49
CA VAL A 220 -20.60 -21.96 11.89
C VAL A 220 -19.12 -22.35 11.96
N CYS A 221 -18.80 -23.49 12.56
CA CYS A 221 -17.41 -23.96 12.64
C CYS A 221 -16.81 -24.29 11.27
N ARG A 222 -17.63 -24.78 10.32
CA ARG A 222 -17.20 -24.98 8.93
C ARG A 222 -16.89 -23.66 8.25
N GLU A 223 -17.73 -22.65 8.45
CA GLU A 223 -17.51 -21.31 7.89
C GLU A 223 -16.23 -20.67 8.45
N LEU A 224 -16.01 -20.80 9.76
CA LEU A 224 -14.76 -20.36 10.41
C LEU A 224 -13.52 -21.06 9.84
N GLY A 225 -13.61 -22.36 9.53
CA GLY A 225 -12.54 -23.10 8.86
C GLY A 225 -12.28 -22.60 7.44
N SER A 226 -13.34 -22.34 6.68
CA SER A 226 -13.23 -21.76 5.33
C SER A 226 -12.59 -20.36 5.35
N LEU A 227 -12.97 -19.51 6.33
CA LEU A 227 -12.37 -18.19 6.55
C LEU A 227 -10.88 -18.30 6.90
N ALA A 228 -10.51 -19.26 7.75
CA ALA A 228 -9.11 -19.51 8.10
C ALA A 228 -8.27 -19.96 6.88
N ASP A 229 -8.81 -20.86 6.05
CA ASP A 229 -8.15 -21.30 4.82
C ASP A 229 -8.03 -20.13 3.81
N GLN A 230 -9.05 -19.28 3.69
CA GLN A 230 -8.99 -18.07 2.86
C GLN A 230 -7.94 -17.07 3.36
N ALA A 231 -7.86 -16.85 4.68
CA ALA A 231 -6.85 -15.99 5.29
C ALA A 231 -5.43 -16.50 5.00
N LYS A 232 -5.21 -17.82 5.11
CA LYS A 232 -3.94 -18.47 4.81
C LYS A 232 -3.55 -18.32 3.33
N ASN A 233 -4.49 -18.56 2.42
CA ASN A 233 -4.26 -18.38 0.98
C ASN A 233 -3.96 -16.92 0.64
N THR A 234 -4.68 -15.98 1.26
CA THR A 234 -4.43 -14.55 1.13
C THR A 234 -3.02 -14.19 1.59
N GLY A 235 -2.59 -14.70 2.74
CA GLY A 235 -1.22 -14.51 3.24
C GLY A 235 -0.14 -15.02 2.27
N GLN A 236 -0.35 -16.19 1.64
CA GLN A 236 0.57 -16.73 0.64
C GLN A 236 0.63 -15.90 -0.63
N GLU A 237 -0.52 -15.45 -1.13
CA GLU A 237 -0.56 -14.58 -2.30
C GLU A 237 0.04 -13.20 -2.02
N VAL A 238 -0.12 -12.68 -0.80
CA VAL A 238 0.52 -11.44 -0.37
C VAL A 238 2.03 -11.60 -0.30
N ARG A 239 2.54 -12.70 0.26
CA ARG A 239 3.98 -13.00 0.24
C ARG A 239 4.53 -13.01 -1.18
N LYS A 240 3.78 -13.60 -2.13
CA LYS A 240 4.14 -13.58 -3.56
C LYS A 240 4.13 -12.16 -4.14
N LEU A 241 3.16 -11.33 -3.76
CA LEU A 241 3.12 -9.92 -4.18
C LEU A 241 4.34 -9.14 -3.68
N ILE A 242 4.73 -9.30 -2.41
CA ILE A 242 5.93 -8.68 -1.84
C ILE A 242 7.20 -9.14 -2.59
N GLN A 243 7.31 -10.43 -2.89
CA GLN A 243 8.40 -10.95 -3.72
C GLN A 243 8.44 -10.30 -5.10
N THR A 244 7.28 -10.03 -5.72
CA THR A 244 7.20 -9.28 -6.98
C THR A 244 7.42 -7.77 -6.85
N MET A 245 7.37 -7.20 -5.64
CA MET A 245 7.74 -5.80 -5.39
C MET A 245 9.27 -5.58 -5.43
N GLY A 246 10.06 -6.64 -5.66
CA GLY A 246 11.53 -6.55 -5.80
C GLY A 246 12.28 -6.51 -4.47
N LEU A 247 11.63 -6.95 -3.37
CA LEU A 247 12.21 -6.93 -2.03
C LEU A 247 13.10 -8.16 -1.73
N GLU A 248 13.01 -9.20 -2.56
CA GLU A 248 14.01 -10.28 -2.62
C GLU A 248 14.46 -10.44 -4.08
N ARG A 249 15.47 -9.68 -4.54
CA ARG A 249 16.63 -10.20 -5.33
C ARG A 249 17.43 -9.16 -6.13
N SER A 250 18.74 -9.43 -6.07
CA SER A 250 19.89 -9.07 -6.93
C SER A 250 20.42 -7.64 -6.83
N GLU A 251 21.53 -7.51 -6.12
CA GLU A 251 22.53 -6.42 -6.17
C GLU A 251 22.88 -5.97 -7.61
N GLN A 252 22.61 -6.79 -8.63
CA GLN A 252 22.88 -6.52 -10.04
C GLN A 252 21.86 -5.62 -10.77
N ASP A 253 20.62 -5.50 -10.28
CA ASP A 253 19.62 -4.57 -10.86
C ASP A 253 19.67 -3.18 -10.21
N LEU A 254 20.52 -3.02 -9.20
CA LEU A 254 20.89 -1.75 -8.57
C LEU A 254 22.11 -1.12 -9.27
N MET A 255 22.31 -1.35 -10.57
CA MET A 255 23.24 -0.48 -11.30
C MET A 255 22.71 0.95 -11.15
N ASN A 256 23.50 1.72 -10.43
CA ASN A 256 23.02 2.63 -9.43
C ASN A 256 22.53 3.91 -10.12
N PRO A 257 21.23 4.29 -10.05
CA PRO A 257 20.79 5.57 -10.60
C PRO A 257 21.53 6.75 -9.96
N PHE A 258 22.19 6.54 -8.81
CA PHE A 258 23.05 7.51 -8.15
C PHE A 258 24.51 7.53 -8.67
N GLU A 259 25.11 6.42 -9.12
CA GLU A 259 26.45 6.45 -9.76
C GLU A 259 26.42 7.28 -11.05
N ALA A 260 25.35 7.18 -11.83
CA ALA A 260 25.19 7.97 -13.06
C ALA A 260 25.08 9.49 -12.80
N LEU A 261 24.67 9.90 -11.59
CA LEU A 261 24.63 11.29 -11.14
C LEU A 261 26.01 11.77 -10.63
N GLU A 262 26.74 10.90 -9.95
CA GLU A 262 28.06 11.20 -9.37
C GLU A 262 29.16 11.30 -10.44
N GLU A 263 29.14 10.39 -11.42
CA GLU A 263 30.09 10.36 -12.54
C GLU A 263 29.90 11.55 -13.49
N ALA A 264 28.69 12.14 -13.53
CA ALA A 264 28.36 13.30 -14.36
C ALA A 264 28.69 14.66 -13.72
N VAL A 265 28.85 14.72 -12.39
CA VAL A 265 29.16 15.97 -11.67
C VAL A 265 30.67 16.15 -11.47
N GLY A 266 31.45 15.07 -11.36
CA GLY A 266 32.91 15.13 -11.26
C GLY A 266 33.44 15.80 -9.97
N PRO A 267 34.61 15.41 -9.46
CA PRO A 267 35.12 15.88 -8.16
C PRO A 267 35.67 17.33 -8.13
N ASP A 268 35.44 18.17 -9.15
CA ASP A 268 36.23 19.42 -9.33
C ASP A 268 35.52 20.75 -9.03
N ALA A 269 34.58 20.76 -8.07
CA ALA A 269 33.98 22.00 -7.55
C ALA A 269 34.57 22.46 -6.21
N GLY A 270 35.74 21.95 -5.83
CA GLY A 270 36.39 22.18 -4.52
C GLY A 270 37.67 23.02 -4.53
N SER A 271 38.02 23.68 -5.63
CA SER A 271 39.23 24.52 -5.72
C SER A 271 38.90 25.99 -5.50
N THR A 272 38.78 26.40 -4.24
CA THR A 272 38.82 27.84 -3.91
C THR A 272 40.20 28.40 -4.30
N PRO A 273 40.31 29.48 -5.11
CA PRO A 273 41.58 30.16 -5.25
C PRO A 273 41.86 30.92 -3.96
N SER A 274 42.81 30.42 -3.18
CA SER A 274 43.45 31.14 -2.09
C SER A 274 44.04 32.46 -2.63
N PRO A 275 43.65 33.64 -2.11
CA PRO A 275 44.33 34.88 -2.44
C PRO A 275 45.57 34.96 -1.56
N SER A 276 46.75 34.93 -2.17
CA SER A 276 48.01 35.21 -1.49
C SER A 276 48.71 36.41 -2.13
N PRO A 277 49.48 37.16 -1.32
CA PRO A 277 49.57 38.62 -1.34
C PRO A 277 50.55 39.24 -2.35
#